data_AF-A0A915AYH7-F1
#
_entry.id   AF-A0A915AYH7-F1
#
_cell.length_a   1.000
_cell.length_b   1.000
_cell.length_c   1.000
_cell.angle_alpha   90.00
_cell.angle_beta   90.00
_cell.angle_gamma   90.00
#
_symmetry.space_group_name_H-M   'P 1'
#
loop_
_entity.id
_entity.type
_entity.pdbx_description
1 polymer ?
#
loop_
_entity_poly.entity_id
_entity_poly.type
_entity_poly.pdbx_seq_one_letter_code
_entity_poly.pdbx_strand_id
1 'polypeptide(L)'
;SIRHSMWTRVITERIEAMSKEYHTPSGFYLHTIFAGVSYDIGANGEPLEQLSMSTRVQVSNLPPLILPAMLNDFIYVHVENTDGLFVTLLKNRFILMRIAHLITNLVADKPLEMAFDPAPGEVVLLRSLTNMYVRGIVVSKPAFMKVEVYSVDDGRMLMVSMNDVFLLHDEELLSTPPQAFPIQVETTADMRDIDLQKLKVFLGKRLVGYQMTGVTEDGKNFMGRMFFEENGSDLVYELSQALCSRTMRVQLMKEGSEAKGVFRSRNSSSQPTICRKSHNGVPCFDDSLSLPKLFSL
;
A
#
# COMPACT_ATOMS: atom_id res chain seq x y z
N SER A 1 -35.87 -13.75 39.99
CA SER A 1 -35.19 -14.77 39.17
C SER A 1 -35.67 -14.76 37.71
N ILE A 2 -36.97 -14.85 37.43
CA ILE A 2 -37.50 -14.95 36.04
C ILE A 2 -37.34 -13.67 35.19
N ARG A 3 -37.43 -12.46 35.79
CA ARG A 3 -37.25 -11.21 35.03
C ARG A 3 -35.82 -11.01 34.54
N HIS A 4 -34.81 -11.50 35.27
CA HIS A 4 -33.41 -11.29 34.87
C HIS A 4 -33.02 -12.14 33.65
N SER A 5 -33.54 -13.38 33.52
CA SER A 5 -33.24 -14.23 32.36
C SER A 5 -33.92 -13.75 31.08
N MET A 6 -35.06 -13.04 31.18
CA MET A 6 -35.76 -12.48 30.03
C MET A 6 -35.00 -11.28 29.43
N TRP A 7 -34.40 -10.43 30.28
CA TRP A 7 -33.59 -9.30 29.85
C TRP A 7 -32.27 -9.73 29.20
N THR A 8 -31.58 -10.74 29.74
CA THR A 8 -30.38 -11.29 29.09
C THR A 8 -30.71 -11.91 27.74
N ARG A 9 -31.83 -12.63 27.62
CA ARG A 9 -32.23 -13.24 26.34
C ARG A 9 -32.54 -12.19 25.27
N VAL A 10 -33.26 -11.12 25.62
CA VAL A 10 -33.56 -10.01 24.69
C VAL A 10 -32.28 -9.25 24.27
N ILE A 11 -31.32 -9.10 25.18
CA ILE A 11 -30.03 -8.46 24.86
C ILE A 11 -29.18 -9.37 23.96
N THR A 12 -29.10 -10.67 24.25
CA THR A 12 -28.37 -11.63 23.40
C THR A 12 -29.04 -11.77 22.04
N GLU A 13 -30.37 -11.87 21.98
CA GLU A 13 -31.13 -11.88 20.72
C GLU A 13 -30.96 -10.57 19.94
N ARG A 14 -30.82 -9.41 20.61
CA ARG A 14 -30.47 -8.14 19.94
C ARG A 14 -29.02 -8.08 19.49
N ILE A 15 -28.08 -8.62 20.23
CA ILE A 15 -26.66 -8.68 19.83
C ILE A 15 -26.48 -9.66 18.67
N GLU A 16 -27.19 -10.78 18.67
CA GLU A 16 -27.23 -11.75 17.58
C GLU A 16 -28.02 -11.26 16.38
N ALA A 17 -29.10 -10.49 16.58
CA ALA A 17 -29.82 -9.82 15.50
C ALA A 17 -28.98 -8.68 14.90
N MET A 18 -28.27 -7.91 15.72
CA MET A 18 -27.29 -6.94 15.25
C MET A 18 -26.16 -7.64 14.50
N SER A 19 -25.61 -8.76 15.00
CA SER A 19 -24.55 -9.50 14.28
C SER A 19 -25.04 -10.17 12.99
N LYS A 20 -26.32 -10.54 12.91
CA LYS A 20 -26.98 -11.06 11.69
C LYS A 20 -27.40 -9.95 10.72
N GLU A 21 -27.78 -8.76 11.18
CA GLU A 21 -28.08 -7.60 10.32
C GLU A 21 -26.81 -6.91 9.77
N TYR A 22 -25.64 -7.21 10.32
CA TYR A 22 -24.32 -6.87 9.73
C TYR A 22 -23.85 -7.83 8.62
N HIS A 23 -24.76 -8.60 8.01
CA HIS A 23 -24.53 -9.23 6.70
C HIS A 23 -25.12 -8.37 5.56
N THR A 24 -25.02 -7.05 5.69
CA THR A 24 -24.88 -6.21 4.49
C THR A 24 -23.50 -6.53 3.91
N PRO A 25 -23.34 -6.70 2.58
CA PRO A 25 -22.00 -6.81 2.00
C PRO A 25 -21.22 -5.63 2.56
N SER A 26 -20.10 -5.91 3.24
CA SER A 26 -19.29 -4.87 3.86
C SER A 26 -19.08 -3.79 2.82
N GLY A 27 -19.48 -2.55 3.09
CA GLY A 27 -19.42 -1.49 2.08
C GLY A 27 -18.02 -1.36 1.46
N PHE A 28 -16.99 -1.80 2.18
CA PHE A 28 -15.64 -2.06 1.70
C PHE A 28 -15.42 -3.48 1.15
N TYR A 29 -14.79 -3.58 -0.02
CA TYR A 29 -14.12 -4.76 -0.55
C TYR A 29 -12.81 -4.39 -1.26
N LEU A 30 -11.91 -5.37 -1.38
CA LEU A 30 -10.69 -5.33 -2.18
C LEU A 30 -10.52 -6.72 -2.82
N HIS A 31 -10.57 -6.77 -4.15
CA HIS A 31 -10.40 -8.01 -4.92
C HIS A 31 -9.26 -7.88 -5.92
N THR A 32 -8.45 -8.93 -5.99
CA THR A 32 -7.53 -9.17 -7.09
C THR A 32 -8.19 -10.14 -8.06
N ILE A 33 -8.43 -9.68 -9.28
CA ILE A 33 -9.15 -10.43 -10.31
C ILE A 33 -8.14 -10.75 -11.41
N PHE A 34 -7.93 -12.03 -11.70
CA PHE A 34 -6.98 -12.48 -12.69
C PHE A 34 -7.69 -13.00 -13.94
N ALA A 35 -7.33 -12.49 -15.11
CA ALA A 35 -8.01 -12.81 -16.37
C ALA A 35 -7.96 -14.31 -16.67
N GLY A 36 -9.11 -14.88 -17.05
CA GLY A 36 -9.23 -16.30 -17.38
C GLY A 36 -9.11 -17.27 -16.19
N VAL A 37 -8.93 -16.76 -14.96
CA VAL A 37 -8.80 -17.58 -13.75
C VAL A 37 -9.87 -17.21 -12.72
N SER A 38 -10.02 -15.92 -12.44
CA SER A 38 -11.03 -15.41 -11.51
C SER A 38 -12.37 -15.19 -12.22
N TYR A 39 -13.45 -15.39 -11.47
CA TYR A 39 -14.76 -14.87 -11.83
C TYR A 39 -14.79 -13.34 -11.78
N ASP A 40 -15.62 -12.75 -12.62
CA ASP A 40 -15.92 -11.33 -12.59
C ASP A 40 -16.70 -10.97 -11.32
N ILE A 41 -16.77 -9.70 -10.93
CA ILE A 41 -17.50 -9.25 -9.73
C ILE A 41 -18.51 -8.15 -10.06
N GLY A 42 -19.66 -8.20 -9.39
CA GLY A 42 -20.72 -7.21 -9.48
C GLY A 42 -20.39 -5.90 -8.76
N ALA A 43 -21.29 -4.93 -8.85
CA ALA A 43 -21.12 -3.61 -8.24
C ALA A 43 -21.00 -3.67 -6.70
N ASN A 44 -21.58 -4.69 -6.08
CA ASN A 44 -21.54 -4.96 -4.64
C ASN A 44 -20.33 -5.80 -4.20
N GLY A 45 -19.44 -6.19 -5.12
CA GLY A 45 -18.28 -7.04 -4.83
C GLY A 45 -18.54 -8.55 -4.91
N GLU A 46 -19.78 -8.97 -5.15
CA GLU A 46 -20.12 -10.40 -5.24
C GLU A 46 -19.64 -11.01 -6.56
N PRO A 47 -19.16 -12.27 -6.57
CA PRO A 47 -18.73 -12.95 -7.78
C PRO A 47 -19.89 -13.21 -8.74
N LEU A 48 -19.61 -13.09 -10.04
CA LEU A 48 -20.49 -13.40 -11.15
C LEU A 48 -20.11 -14.77 -11.75
N GLU A 49 -21.01 -15.42 -12.50
CA GLU A 49 -20.72 -16.73 -13.10
C GLU A 49 -19.77 -16.66 -14.32
N GLN A 50 -19.43 -15.46 -14.77
CA GLN A 50 -18.57 -15.25 -15.93
C GLN A 50 -17.10 -15.11 -15.51
N LEU A 51 -16.18 -15.76 -16.22
CA LEU A 51 -14.75 -15.51 -16.05
C LEU A 51 -14.38 -14.09 -16.46
N SER A 52 -13.50 -13.46 -15.68
CA SER A 52 -13.01 -12.13 -15.98
C SER A 52 -12.16 -12.12 -17.25
N MET A 53 -12.38 -11.10 -18.09
CA MET A 53 -11.61 -10.86 -19.31
C MET A 53 -10.37 -9.98 -19.07
N SER A 54 -10.20 -9.42 -17.88
CA SER A 54 -9.10 -8.51 -17.55
C SER A 54 -8.50 -8.80 -16.18
N THR A 55 -7.18 -8.66 -16.09
CA THR A 55 -6.48 -8.68 -14.82
C THR A 55 -6.56 -7.30 -14.20
N ARG A 56 -7.06 -7.20 -12.96
CA ARG A 56 -7.27 -5.91 -12.31
C ARG A 56 -7.37 -6.02 -10.80
N VAL A 57 -7.13 -4.88 -10.14
CA VAL A 57 -7.54 -4.67 -8.75
C VAL A 57 -8.80 -3.84 -8.73
N GLN A 58 -9.78 -4.29 -7.94
CA GLN A 58 -11.02 -3.59 -7.75
C GLN A 58 -11.29 -3.38 -6.26
N VAL A 59 -11.60 -2.15 -5.90
CA VAL A 59 -11.98 -1.75 -4.54
C VAL A 59 -13.30 -1.00 -4.59
N SER A 60 -14.01 -0.97 -3.46
CA SER A 60 -15.26 -0.22 -3.36
C SER A 60 -15.12 1.23 -3.81
N ASN A 61 -16.09 1.70 -4.58
CA ASN A 61 -16.28 3.12 -4.92
C ASN A 61 -15.09 3.82 -5.60
N LEU A 62 -14.15 3.06 -6.19
CA LEU A 62 -13.15 3.57 -7.13
C LEU A 62 -13.16 2.75 -8.43
N PRO A 63 -12.76 3.35 -9.56
CA PRO A 63 -12.59 2.60 -10.80
C PRO A 63 -11.47 1.56 -10.65
N PRO A 64 -11.54 0.43 -11.37
CA PRO A 64 -10.57 -0.64 -11.24
C PRO A 64 -9.20 -0.23 -11.82
N LEU A 65 -8.13 -0.71 -11.18
CA LEU A 65 -6.78 -0.65 -11.73
C LEU A 65 -6.57 -1.82 -12.67
N ILE A 66 -6.59 -1.58 -13.98
CA ILE A 66 -6.29 -2.60 -14.98
C ILE A 66 -4.78 -2.85 -15.06
N LEU A 67 -4.37 -4.10 -14.93
CA LEU A 67 -2.98 -4.53 -15.06
C LEU A 67 -2.75 -5.13 -16.44
N PRO A 68 -1.63 -4.77 -17.13
CA PRO A 68 -1.31 -5.30 -18.45
C PRO A 68 -0.67 -6.69 -18.35
N ALA A 69 -1.39 -7.66 -17.79
CA ALA A 69 -0.86 -8.99 -17.53
C ALA A 69 -1.91 -10.08 -17.71
N MET A 70 -1.51 -11.16 -18.36
CA MET A 70 -2.19 -12.45 -18.38
C MET A 70 -1.36 -13.50 -17.63
N LEU A 71 -1.83 -14.75 -17.64
CA LEU A 71 -1.13 -15.88 -17.04
C LEU A 71 0.33 -15.97 -17.55
N ASN A 72 1.28 -15.93 -16.63
CA ASN A 72 2.73 -15.95 -16.82
C ASN A 72 3.35 -14.71 -17.47
N ASP A 73 2.61 -13.61 -17.63
CA ASP A 73 3.17 -12.34 -18.09
C ASP A 73 4.00 -11.65 -17.00
N PHE A 74 4.95 -10.84 -17.45
CA PHE A 74 5.79 -10.01 -16.59
C PHE A 74 5.29 -8.57 -16.57
N ILE A 75 5.23 -8.01 -15.36
CA ILE A 75 5.03 -6.57 -15.15
C ILE A 75 6.18 -6.01 -14.33
N TYR A 76 6.56 -4.77 -14.63
CA TYR A 76 7.54 -4.05 -13.81
C TYR A 76 6.84 -3.33 -12.67
N VAL A 77 7.35 -3.53 -11.47
CA VAL A 77 6.71 -3.07 -10.24
C VAL A 77 7.69 -2.34 -9.32
N HIS A 78 7.15 -1.59 -8.38
CA HIS A 78 7.89 -0.99 -7.28
C HIS A 78 7.25 -1.39 -5.94
N VAL A 79 8.06 -1.73 -4.94
CA VAL A 79 7.57 -2.17 -3.62
C VAL A 79 7.23 -0.97 -2.74
N GLU A 80 5.94 -0.78 -2.46
CA GLU A 80 5.43 0.35 -1.66
C GLU A 80 5.30 0.03 -0.19
N ASN A 81 4.75 -1.13 0.14
CA ASN A 81 4.54 -1.56 1.51
C ASN A 81 4.93 -3.02 1.66
N THR A 82 5.50 -3.33 2.82
CA THR A 82 5.97 -4.66 3.17
C THR A 82 5.02 -5.38 4.10
N ASP A 83 4.14 -4.65 4.78
CA ASP A 83 3.05 -5.24 5.54
C ASP A 83 1.99 -5.72 4.55
N GLY A 84 1.96 -7.03 4.28
CA GLY A 84 1.12 -7.63 3.23
C GLY A 84 1.66 -7.52 1.80
N LEU A 85 2.91 -7.09 1.60
CA LEU A 85 3.59 -6.90 0.29
C LEU A 85 2.71 -6.26 -0.80
N PHE A 86 2.67 -4.92 -0.80
CA PHE A 86 1.99 -4.14 -1.83
C PHE A 86 2.99 -3.49 -2.78
N VAL A 87 2.61 -3.48 -4.05
CA VAL A 87 3.39 -2.91 -5.13
C VAL A 87 2.58 -1.95 -5.97
N THR A 88 3.27 -1.08 -6.71
CA THR A 88 2.71 -0.23 -7.76
C THR A 88 3.31 -0.60 -9.11
N LEU A 89 2.60 -0.35 -10.20
CA LEU A 89 3.18 -0.47 -11.54
C LEU A 89 4.27 0.59 -11.72
N LEU A 90 5.47 0.17 -12.14
CA LEU A 90 6.60 1.09 -12.32
C LEU A 90 6.27 2.22 -13.29
N LYS A 91 5.57 1.90 -14.38
CA LYS A 91 5.12 2.88 -15.37
C LYS A 91 4.14 3.90 -14.80
N ASN A 92 3.41 3.59 -13.73
CA ASN A 92 2.40 4.48 -13.13
C ASN A 92 3.00 5.52 -12.17
N ARG A 93 4.33 5.63 -12.04
CA ARG A 93 4.96 6.63 -11.17
C ARG A 93 4.50 8.06 -11.47
N PHE A 94 4.24 8.42 -12.73
CA PHE A 94 3.73 9.74 -13.08
C PHE A 94 2.30 9.98 -12.54
N ILE A 95 1.47 8.93 -12.46
CA ILE A 95 0.12 8.99 -11.88
C ILE A 95 0.22 9.26 -10.38
N LEU A 96 1.10 8.55 -9.67
CA LEU A 96 1.35 8.79 -8.24
C LEU A 96 1.82 10.23 -7.97
N MET A 97 2.70 10.76 -8.82
CA MET A 97 3.13 12.17 -8.73
C MET A 97 1.97 13.14 -8.98
N ARG A 98 1.08 12.84 -9.93
CA ARG A 98 -0.12 13.63 -10.22
C ARG A 98 -1.09 13.61 -9.03
N ILE A 99 -1.36 12.44 -8.45
CA ILE A 99 -2.19 12.29 -7.24
C ILE A 99 -1.61 13.14 -6.11
N ALA A 100 -0.30 13.03 -5.83
CA ALA A 100 0.35 13.80 -4.78
C ALA A 100 0.24 15.32 -5.02
N HIS A 101 0.38 15.77 -6.26
CA HIS A 101 0.22 17.17 -6.63
C HIS A 101 -1.22 17.67 -6.42
N LEU A 102 -2.22 16.91 -6.86
CA LEU A 102 -3.63 17.23 -6.67
C LEU A 102 -3.99 17.33 -5.19
N ILE A 103 -3.56 16.35 -4.38
CA ILE A 103 -3.76 16.39 -2.92
C ILE A 103 -3.11 17.63 -2.32
N THR A 104 -1.88 17.97 -2.75
CA THR A 104 -1.17 19.15 -2.23
C THR A 104 -1.94 20.43 -2.53
N ASN A 105 -2.49 20.58 -3.75
CA ASN A 105 -3.30 21.73 -4.12
C ASN A 105 -4.61 21.76 -3.33
N LEU A 106 -5.31 20.63 -3.21
CA LEU A 106 -6.55 20.51 -2.45
C LEU A 106 -6.39 20.96 -0.98
N VAL A 107 -5.29 20.56 -0.34
CA VAL A 107 -4.96 20.92 1.04
C VAL A 107 -4.60 22.41 1.17
N ALA A 108 -4.03 23.02 0.12
CA ALA A 108 -3.61 24.42 0.13
C ALA A 108 -4.74 25.40 -0.19
N ASP A 109 -5.69 25.02 -1.04
CA ASP A 109 -6.70 25.92 -1.60
C ASP A 109 -7.79 26.29 -0.58
N LYS A 110 -8.27 25.31 0.20
CA LYS A 110 -9.42 25.50 1.10
C LYS A 110 -9.29 24.66 2.37
N PRO A 111 -9.92 25.08 3.48
CA PRO A 111 -10.07 24.23 4.66
C PRO A 111 -10.76 22.92 4.28
N LEU A 112 -10.17 21.80 4.69
CA LEU A 112 -10.73 20.48 4.48
C LEU A 112 -11.96 20.28 5.38
N GLU A 113 -13.01 19.70 4.80
CA GLU A 113 -14.20 19.30 5.54
C GLU A 113 -13.99 17.91 6.19
N MET A 114 -14.25 17.79 7.48
CA MET A 114 -14.12 16.52 8.19
C MET A 114 -15.24 15.56 7.82
N ALA A 115 -14.91 14.27 7.68
CA ALA A 115 -15.91 13.23 7.53
C ALA A 115 -16.42 12.81 8.91
N PHE A 116 -17.59 13.32 9.32
CA PHE A 116 -18.10 13.13 10.68
C PHE A 116 -18.61 11.73 11.00
N ASP A 117 -19.00 10.94 9.99
CA ASP A 117 -19.42 9.54 10.16
C ASP A 117 -19.26 8.73 8.87
N PRO A 118 -18.03 8.58 8.34
CA PRO A 118 -17.84 7.95 7.04
C PRO A 118 -18.28 6.48 7.08
N ALA A 119 -18.92 6.02 6.01
CA ALA A 119 -19.39 4.66 5.87
C ALA A 119 -18.27 3.72 5.39
N PRO A 120 -18.27 2.42 5.75
CA PRO A 120 -17.43 1.44 5.08
C PRO A 120 -17.57 1.52 3.56
N GLY A 121 -16.46 1.51 2.84
CA GLY A 121 -16.39 1.70 1.38
C GLY A 121 -16.26 3.16 0.94
N GLU A 122 -16.47 4.14 1.81
CA GLU A 122 -16.37 5.55 1.45
C GLU A 122 -14.92 5.95 1.16
N VAL A 123 -14.70 6.60 0.02
CA VAL A 123 -13.38 7.14 -0.37
C VAL A 123 -13.19 8.48 0.33
N VAL A 124 -12.10 8.60 1.07
CA VAL A 124 -11.79 9.74 1.94
C VAL A 124 -10.35 10.22 1.70
N LEU A 125 -10.08 11.45 2.12
CA LEU A 125 -8.73 11.95 2.29
C LEU A 125 -8.33 11.75 3.75
N LEU A 126 -7.17 11.14 4.01
CA LEU A 126 -6.68 10.89 5.36
C LEU A 126 -5.39 11.65 5.62
N ARG A 127 -5.24 12.19 6.83
CA ARG A 127 -3.97 12.73 7.33
C ARG A 127 -3.20 11.62 8.05
N SER A 128 -2.05 11.26 7.52
CA SER A 128 -1.18 10.25 8.11
C SER A 128 -0.44 10.78 9.35
N LEU A 129 0.18 9.87 10.11
CA LEU A 129 1.00 10.22 11.29
C LEU A 129 2.17 11.16 10.97
N THR A 130 2.61 11.23 9.71
CA THR A 130 3.68 12.13 9.26
C THR A 130 3.15 13.44 8.68
N ASN A 131 1.89 13.79 8.96
CA ASN A 131 1.18 14.95 8.41
C ASN A 131 1.11 14.96 6.86
N MET A 132 1.22 13.80 6.24
CA MET A 132 1.02 13.65 4.80
C MET A 132 -0.43 13.28 4.53
N TYR A 133 -1.05 13.90 3.54
CA TYR A 133 -2.40 13.57 3.12
C TYR A 133 -2.34 12.49 2.02
N VAL A 134 -3.17 11.45 2.13
CA VAL A 134 -3.26 10.37 1.15
C VAL A 134 -4.72 9.97 0.93
N ARG A 135 -5.02 9.36 -0.21
CA ARG A 135 -6.35 8.78 -0.46
C ARG A 135 -6.50 7.48 0.31
N GLY A 136 -7.67 7.26 0.89
CA GLY A 136 -8.01 5.99 1.50
C GLY A 136 -9.47 5.63 1.33
N ILE A 137 -9.79 4.39 1.67
CA ILE A 137 -11.16 3.90 1.75
C ILE A 137 -11.40 3.40 3.17
N VAL A 138 -12.52 3.81 3.75
CA VAL A 138 -12.92 3.34 5.08
C VAL A 138 -13.23 1.85 5.02
N VAL A 139 -12.53 1.06 5.84
CA VAL A 139 -12.73 -0.39 5.94
C VAL A 139 -13.75 -0.69 7.03
N SER A 140 -13.53 -0.14 8.22
CA SER A 140 -14.37 -0.39 9.38
C SER A 140 -14.32 0.76 10.40
N LYS A 141 -15.26 0.77 11.34
CA LYS A 141 -15.30 1.70 12.49
C LYS A 141 -15.22 0.89 13.78
N PRO A 142 -14.02 0.44 14.20
CA PRO A 142 -13.89 -0.53 15.28
C PRO A 142 -14.10 0.08 16.67
N ALA A 143 -14.01 1.41 16.82
CA ALA A 143 -14.22 2.09 18.09
C ALA A 143 -14.68 3.55 17.90
N PHE A 144 -15.17 4.17 18.98
CA PHE A 144 -15.55 5.58 19.01
C PHE A 144 -14.39 6.48 18.59
N MET A 145 -14.62 7.40 17.63
CA MET A 145 -13.63 8.33 17.07
C MET A 145 -12.41 7.65 16.41
N LYS A 146 -12.49 6.36 16.09
CA LYS A 146 -11.44 5.61 15.40
C LYS A 146 -12.00 4.94 14.15
N VAL A 147 -11.26 5.09 13.06
CA VAL A 147 -11.62 4.52 11.76
C VAL A 147 -10.44 3.71 11.26
N GLU A 148 -10.72 2.52 10.75
CA GLU A 148 -9.78 1.72 9.99
C GLU A 148 -9.89 2.10 8.52
N VAL A 149 -8.79 2.47 7.91
CA VAL A 149 -8.73 2.98 6.53
C VAL A 149 -7.66 2.23 5.74
N TYR A 150 -7.99 1.80 4.54
CA TYR A 150 -7.05 1.26 3.56
C TYR A 150 -6.55 2.40 2.67
N SER A 151 -5.26 2.72 2.73
CA SER A 151 -4.61 3.71 1.85
C SER A 151 -4.38 3.09 0.47
N VAL A 152 -5.08 3.61 -0.53
CA VAL A 152 -5.26 2.94 -1.84
C VAL A 152 -4.06 3.05 -2.77
N ASP A 153 -3.14 3.96 -2.48
CA ASP A 153 -1.99 4.26 -3.34
C ASP A 153 -0.66 3.69 -2.82
N ASP A 154 -0.60 3.31 -1.55
CA ASP A 154 0.57 2.67 -0.94
C ASP A 154 0.27 1.34 -0.23
N GLY A 155 -1.00 0.91 -0.20
CA GLY A 155 -1.40 -0.41 0.26
C GLY A 155 -1.26 -0.60 1.77
N ARG A 156 -1.61 0.41 2.57
CA ARG A 156 -1.48 0.37 4.03
C ARG A 156 -2.83 0.33 4.72
N MET A 157 -2.95 -0.56 5.70
CA MET A 157 -4.03 -0.51 6.69
C MET A 157 -3.65 0.46 7.81
N LEU A 158 -4.49 1.46 8.05
CA LEU A 158 -4.23 2.54 8.99
C LEU A 158 -5.38 2.66 9.99
N MET A 159 -5.02 2.69 11.27
CA MET A 159 -5.93 3.06 12.35
C MET A 159 -5.78 4.55 12.65
N VAL A 160 -6.74 5.36 12.23
CA VAL A 160 -6.68 6.83 12.33
C VAL A 160 -7.76 7.40 13.25
N SER A 161 -7.54 8.62 13.74
CA SER A 161 -8.58 9.39 14.42
C SER A 161 -9.61 9.84 13.39
N MET A 162 -10.88 9.89 13.75
CA MET A 162 -11.92 10.46 12.88
C MET A 162 -11.65 11.94 12.55
N ASN A 163 -10.94 12.67 13.42
CA ASN A 163 -10.49 14.05 13.18
C ASN A 163 -9.39 14.17 12.10
N ASP A 164 -8.82 13.04 11.67
CA ASP A 164 -7.81 12.95 10.61
C ASP A 164 -8.41 12.40 9.30
N VAL A 165 -9.74 12.29 9.22
CA VAL A 165 -10.47 11.83 8.04
C VAL A 165 -11.30 12.99 7.48
N PHE A 166 -11.14 13.25 6.20
CA PHE A 166 -11.74 14.37 5.48
C PHE A 166 -12.51 13.87 4.26
N LEU A 167 -13.55 14.60 3.89
CA LEU A 167 -14.30 14.32 2.67
C LEU A 167 -13.40 14.56 1.44
N LEU A 168 -13.47 13.65 0.47
CA LEU A 168 -12.78 13.79 -0.81
C LEU A 168 -13.82 14.06 -1.90
N HIS A 169 -13.89 15.32 -2.35
CA HIS A 169 -14.82 15.75 -3.41
C HIS A 169 -14.14 15.97 -4.77
N ASP A 170 -12.82 15.86 -4.84
CA ASP A 170 -12.07 16.08 -6.08
C ASP A 170 -12.35 14.96 -7.08
N GLU A 171 -12.99 15.29 -8.20
CA GLU A 171 -13.42 14.33 -9.22
C GLU A 171 -12.24 13.63 -9.92
N GLU A 172 -11.09 14.30 -10.08
CA GLU A 172 -9.90 13.69 -10.71
C GLU A 172 -9.30 12.64 -9.77
N LEU A 173 -9.23 12.94 -8.47
CA LEU A 173 -8.81 11.99 -7.45
C LEU A 173 -9.80 10.83 -7.29
N LEU A 174 -11.11 11.05 -7.45
CA LEU A 174 -12.11 9.97 -7.37
C LEU A 174 -12.18 9.11 -8.64
N SER A 175 -11.85 9.67 -9.80
CA SER A 175 -11.81 8.94 -11.09
C SER A 175 -10.46 8.25 -11.36
N THR A 176 -9.45 8.51 -10.55
CA THR A 176 -8.16 7.82 -10.64
C THR A 176 -8.22 6.47 -9.89
N PRO A 177 -7.90 5.34 -10.52
CA PRO A 177 -7.87 4.03 -9.85
C PRO A 177 -6.95 3.98 -8.62
N PRO A 178 -7.12 3.01 -7.70
CA PRO A 178 -6.10 2.71 -6.70
C PRO A 178 -4.77 2.38 -7.41
N GLN A 179 -3.63 2.78 -6.85
CA GLN A 179 -2.34 2.50 -7.49
C GLN A 179 -1.59 1.31 -6.87
N ALA A 180 -1.83 1.02 -5.60
CA ALA A 180 -1.23 -0.11 -4.92
C ALA A 180 -2.06 -1.37 -5.08
N PHE A 181 -1.40 -2.49 -5.31
CA PHE A 181 -2.03 -3.81 -5.34
C PHE A 181 -1.22 -4.85 -4.55
N PRO A 182 -1.92 -5.78 -3.88
CA PRO A 182 -1.29 -6.82 -3.07
C PRO A 182 -0.72 -7.94 -3.94
N ILE A 183 0.45 -8.44 -3.55
CA ILE A 183 1.11 -9.57 -4.19
C ILE A 183 1.55 -10.60 -3.15
N GLN A 184 1.58 -11.86 -3.56
CA GLN A 184 2.19 -12.96 -2.85
C GLN A 184 3.33 -13.52 -3.71
N VAL A 185 4.54 -13.51 -3.14
CA VAL A 185 5.70 -14.09 -3.80
C VAL A 185 5.72 -15.59 -3.57
N GLU A 186 5.73 -16.35 -4.65
CA GLU A 186 5.99 -17.78 -4.62
C GLU A 186 7.45 -18.02 -4.24
N THR A 187 7.67 -18.64 -3.09
CA THR A 187 9.01 -18.88 -2.56
C THR A 187 9.03 -20.14 -1.72
N THR A 188 10.16 -20.85 -1.79
CA THR A 188 10.46 -21.99 -0.91
C THR A 188 11.12 -21.55 0.39
N ALA A 189 11.53 -20.29 0.50
CA ALA A 189 12.07 -19.72 1.73
C ALA A 189 10.95 -19.38 2.72
N ASP A 190 11.21 -19.55 4.02
CA ASP A 190 10.29 -19.09 5.05
C ASP A 190 10.32 -17.55 5.11
N MET A 191 9.27 -16.91 4.62
CA MET A 191 9.14 -15.45 4.61
C MET A 191 9.10 -14.84 6.01
N ARG A 192 8.82 -15.64 7.05
CA ARG A 192 8.84 -15.18 8.45
C ARG A 192 10.25 -14.87 8.95
N ASP A 193 11.27 -15.46 8.33
CA ASP A 193 12.68 -15.23 8.67
C ASP A 193 13.26 -14.01 7.94
N ILE A 194 12.47 -13.36 7.08
CA ILE A 194 12.93 -12.28 6.21
C ILE A 194 12.48 -10.94 6.78
N ASP A 195 13.44 -10.06 7.04
CA ASP A 195 13.20 -8.67 7.40
C ASP A 195 12.67 -7.92 6.17
N LEU A 196 11.34 -7.81 6.08
CA LEU A 196 10.68 -7.25 4.90
C LEU A 196 11.03 -5.77 4.68
N GLN A 197 11.31 -5.00 5.75
CA GLN A 197 11.76 -3.61 5.60
C GLN A 197 13.12 -3.53 4.92
N LYS A 198 14.06 -4.40 5.29
CA LYS A 198 15.35 -4.51 4.58
C LYS A 198 15.17 -4.96 3.15
N LEU A 199 14.26 -5.91 2.91
CA LEU A 199 13.94 -6.37 1.56
C LEU A 199 13.42 -5.22 0.69
N LYS A 200 12.50 -4.39 1.21
CA LYS A 200 12.03 -3.20 0.49
C LYS A 200 13.15 -2.21 0.19
N VAL A 201 14.04 -1.93 1.15
CA VAL A 201 15.18 -1.03 0.91
C VAL A 201 16.10 -1.60 -0.17
N PHE A 202 16.35 -2.91 -0.13
CA PHE A 202 17.16 -3.60 -1.14
C PHE A 202 16.52 -3.53 -2.53
N LEU A 203 15.22 -3.85 -2.64
CA LEU A 203 14.51 -3.85 -3.92
C LEU A 203 14.22 -2.44 -4.45
N GLY A 204 14.06 -1.44 -3.58
CA GLY A 204 13.67 -0.07 -3.97
C GLY A 204 14.68 0.67 -4.84
N LYS A 205 15.91 0.17 -4.95
CA LYS A 205 16.96 0.73 -5.82
C LYS A 205 17.07 0.01 -7.17
N ARG A 206 16.24 -1.00 -7.41
CA ARG A 206 16.39 -1.95 -8.52
C ARG A 206 15.15 -1.96 -9.41
N LEU A 207 15.35 -2.37 -10.65
CA LEU A 207 14.24 -2.76 -11.51
C LEU A 207 13.71 -4.11 -11.01
N VAL A 208 12.42 -4.16 -10.69
CA VAL A 208 11.76 -5.37 -10.19
C VAL A 208 10.72 -5.83 -11.21
N GLY A 209 10.91 -7.03 -11.73
CA GLY A 209 9.93 -7.75 -12.53
C GLY A 209 9.10 -8.66 -11.64
N TYR A 210 7.80 -8.72 -11.89
CA TYR A 210 6.89 -9.65 -11.24
C TYR A 210 6.14 -10.44 -12.31
N GLN A 211 6.30 -11.76 -12.28
CA GLN A 211 5.60 -12.66 -13.18
C GLN A 211 4.35 -13.19 -12.49
N MET A 212 3.18 -12.86 -13.03
CA MET A 212 1.90 -13.26 -12.44
C MET A 212 1.58 -14.70 -12.82
N THR A 213 1.45 -15.59 -11.84
CA THR A 213 1.17 -17.02 -12.03
C THR A 213 -0.26 -17.39 -11.63
N GLY A 214 -0.95 -16.52 -10.88
CA GLY A 214 -2.29 -16.79 -10.42
C GLY A 214 -2.83 -15.75 -9.45
N VAL A 215 -3.81 -16.19 -8.67
CA VAL A 215 -4.42 -15.46 -7.56
C VAL A 215 -4.56 -16.42 -6.39
N THR A 216 -4.49 -15.91 -5.16
CA THR A 216 -4.71 -16.73 -3.95
C THR A 216 -6.13 -17.27 -3.90
N GLU A 217 -6.34 -18.38 -3.18
CA GLU A 217 -7.65 -19.03 -3.03
C GLU A 217 -8.71 -18.08 -2.45
N ASP A 218 -8.31 -17.15 -1.58
CA ASP A 218 -9.18 -16.13 -1.01
C ASP A 218 -9.43 -14.92 -1.93
N GLY A 219 -8.81 -14.89 -3.12
CA GLY A 219 -8.99 -13.83 -4.12
C GLY A 219 -8.40 -12.47 -3.72
N LYS A 220 -7.50 -12.44 -2.72
CA LYS A 220 -6.97 -11.19 -2.16
C LYS A 220 -5.59 -10.77 -2.68
N ASN A 221 -4.79 -11.71 -3.19
CA ASN A 221 -3.44 -11.39 -3.66
C ASN A 221 -3.20 -12.01 -5.04
N PHE A 222 -2.48 -11.29 -5.89
CA PHE A 222 -1.89 -11.94 -7.06
C PHE A 222 -0.72 -12.83 -6.62
N MET A 223 -0.65 -14.03 -7.15
CA MET A 223 0.47 -14.95 -6.94
C MET A 223 1.47 -14.81 -8.09
N GLY A 224 2.75 -15.03 -7.78
CA GLY A 224 3.78 -14.84 -8.78
C GLY A 224 5.21 -14.91 -8.28
N ARG A 225 6.12 -14.90 -9.25
CA ARG A 225 7.56 -14.95 -9.03
C ARG A 225 8.14 -13.55 -9.18
N MET A 226 9.05 -13.18 -8.29
CA MET A 226 9.70 -11.87 -8.31
C MET A 226 11.13 -11.99 -8.80
N PHE A 227 11.52 -11.07 -9.68
CA PHE A 227 12.83 -10.98 -10.29
C PHE A 227 13.38 -9.58 -10.11
N PHE A 228 14.68 -9.46 -9.90
CA PHE A 228 15.33 -8.15 -9.82
C PHE A 228 16.69 -8.18 -10.49
N GLU A 229 17.07 -7.04 -11.04
CA GLU A 229 18.40 -6.81 -11.58
C GLU A 229 19.37 -6.45 -10.45
N GLU A 230 20.59 -6.97 -10.54
CA GLU A 230 21.67 -6.51 -9.68
C GLU A 230 22.19 -5.14 -10.17
N ASN A 231 22.47 -4.24 -9.22
CA ASN A 231 22.86 -2.87 -9.56
C ASN A 231 24.14 -2.87 -10.41
N GLY A 232 24.01 -2.38 -11.65
CA GLY A 232 25.15 -2.22 -12.57
C GLY A 232 25.60 -3.53 -13.25
N SER A 233 24.80 -4.60 -13.20
CA SER A 233 25.02 -5.81 -14.01
C SER A 233 23.77 -6.14 -14.83
N ASP A 234 23.95 -6.91 -15.91
CA ASP A 234 22.85 -7.47 -16.71
C ASP A 234 22.30 -8.78 -16.08
N LEU A 235 22.68 -9.09 -14.83
CA LEU A 235 22.28 -10.32 -14.16
C LEU A 235 20.92 -10.14 -13.47
N VAL A 236 19.98 -11.00 -13.84
CA VAL A 236 18.65 -11.08 -13.24
C VAL A 236 18.60 -12.23 -12.25
N TYR A 237 18.15 -11.95 -11.03
CA TYR A 237 17.98 -12.95 -9.98
C TYR A 237 16.50 -13.15 -9.65
N GLU A 238 16.10 -14.40 -9.47
CA GLU A 238 14.81 -14.73 -8.86
C GLU A 238 14.90 -14.59 -7.34
N LEU A 239 13.93 -13.90 -6.74
CA LEU A 239 13.91 -13.61 -5.31
C LEU A 239 13.90 -14.89 -4.46
N SER A 240 13.14 -15.93 -4.83
CA SER A 240 13.15 -17.19 -4.07
C SER A 240 14.56 -17.80 -4.00
N GLN A 241 15.31 -17.77 -5.11
CA GLN A 241 16.67 -18.32 -5.15
C GLN A 241 17.64 -17.45 -4.35
N ALA A 242 17.53 -16.12 -4.48
CA ALA A 242 18.29 -15.15 -3.71
C ALA A 242 18.09 -15.35 -2.20
N LEU A 243 16.85 -15.59 -1.77
CA LEU A 243 16.51 -15.84 -0.39
C LEU A 243 16.97 -17.22 0.11
N CYS A 244 17.33 -18.17 -0.75
CA CYS A 244 17.94 -19.44 -0.33
C CYS A 244 19.48 -19.38 -0.32
N SER A 245 20.09 -18.45 -1.08
CA SER A 245 21.54 -18.30 -1.17
C SER A 245 22.13 -17.61 0.06
N ARG A 246 23.10 -18.24 0.72
CA ARG A 246 23.81 -17.66 1.88
C ARG A 246 24.50 -16.33 1.52
N THR A 247 25.16 -16.26 0.37
CA THR A 247 25.86 -15.06 -0.10
C THR A 247 24.87 -13.92 -0.32
N MET A 248 23.75 -14.22 -0.99
CA MET A 248 22.75 -13.21 -1.31
C MET A 248 21.97 -12.75 -0.07
N ARG A 249 21.72 -13.64 0.91
CA ARG A 249 21.20 -13.25 2.24
C ARG A 249 22.11 -12.24 2.95
N VAL A 250 23.42 -12.43 2.89
CA VAL A 250 24.38 -11.48 3.48
C VAL A 250 24.31 -10.13 2.78
N GLN A 251 24.22 -10.12 1.45
CA GLN A 251 24.08 -8.89 0.66
C GLN A 251 22.78 -8.14 0.96
N LEU A 252 21.65 -8.85 0.98
CA LEU A 252 20.34 -8.35 1.41
C LEU A 252 20.41 -7.68 2.79
N MET A 253 21.09 -8.33 3.75
CA MET A 253 21.25 -7.79 5.10
C MET A 253 22.16 -6.55 5.12
N LYS A 254 23.23 -6.52 4.32
CA LYS A 254 24.16 -5.39 4.26
C LYS A 254 23.49 -4.16 3.65
N GLU A 255 22.97 -4.28 2.45
CA GLU A 255 22.37 -3.15 1.71
C GLU A 255 21.05 -2.68 2.33
N GLY A 256 20.24 -3.60 2.86
CA GLY A 256 19.02 -3.24 3.58
C GLY A 256 19.27 -2.51 4.90
N SER A 257 20.47 -2.63 5.49
CA SER A 257 20.82 -1.99 6.77
C SER A 257 21.38 -0.57 6.66
N GLU A 258 21.79 -0.13 5.47
CA GLU A 258 22.36 1.22 5.25
C GLU A 258 21.34 2.36 5.48
N ALA A 259 20.07 2.05 5.73
CA ALA A 259 19.01 3.02 6.00
C ALA A 259 18.92 3.53 7.46
N LYS A 260 19.75 3.05 8.41
CA LYS A 260 19.70 3.49 9.83
C LYS A 260 20.18 4.94 10.09
N GLY A 261 20.32 5.78 9.07
CA GLY A 261 20.82 7.15 9.17
C GLY A 261 19.79 8.30 9.16
N VAL A 262 18.52 8.08 8.83
CA VAL A 262 17.61 9.21 8.49
C VAL A 262 16.51 9.51 9.53
N PHE A 263 16.33 8.68 10.56
CA PHE A 263 15.41 8.99 11.66
C PHE A 263 16.15 9.07 13.00
N ARG A 264 16.77 10.23 13.27
CA ARG A 264 16.97 10.69 14.65
C ARG A 264 16.00 11.84 14.91
N SER A 265 15.00 11.56 15.75
CA SER A 265 14.21 12.57 16.45
C SER A 265 15.16 13.54 17.16
N ARG A 266 15.19 14.79 16.69
CA ARG A 266 15.80 15.91 17.40
C ARG A 266 14.75 16.40 18.40
N ASN A 267 14.86 15.97 19.66
CA ASN A 267 14.34 16.75 20.77
C ASN A 267 15.50 17.12 21.70
N SER A 268 15.68 18.44 21.84
CA SER A 268 16.34 19.14 22.94
C SER A 268 15.90 18.58 24.29
N SER A 269 16.70 18.54 25.37
CA SER A 269 17.57 19.58 25.91
C SER A 269 18.45 19.00 27.03
N SER A 270 19.73 19.35 27.06
CA SER A 270 20.46 19.83 28.27
C SER A 270 21.92 20.05 27.91
N GLN A 271 22.34 21.31 27.93
CA GLN A 271 23.74 21.75 27.97
C GLN A 271 24.21 21.74 29.47
N PRO A 272 25.52 21.83 29.81
CA PRO A 272 26.47 22.74 29.16
C PRO A 272 27.96 22.30 28.99
N THR A 273 28.63 22.99 28.04
CA THR A 273 30.07 23.35 27.89
C THR A 273 31.16 22.28 28.07
N ILE A 274 32.13 22.15 27.14
CA ILE A 274 33.34 23.00 27.05
C ILE A 274 33.90 23.07 25.60
N CYS A 275 34.50 24.23 25.33
CA CYS A 275 35.07 24.80 24.12
C CYS A 275 36.34 24.10 23.57
N ARG A 276 36.53 24.04 22.24
CA ARG A 276 37.78 24.45 21.56
C ARG A 276 37.61 24.61 20.03
N LYS A 277 38.23 25.68 19.53
CA LYS A 277 38.24 26.19 18.14
C LYS A 277 39.21 25.43 17.22
N SER A 278 38.88 25.43 15.92
CA SER A 278 39.74 25.63 14.71
C SER A 278 39.05 24.95 13.51
N HIS A 279 39.11 25.32 12.23
CA HIS A 279 39.45 26.50 11.45
C HIS A 279 39.00 26.14 10.00
N ASN A 280 38.46 27.11 9.24
CA ASN A 280 38.51 27.27 7.78
C ASN A 280 37.99 26.15 6.83
N GLY A 281 37.06 26.51 5.94
CA GLY A 281 36.78 25.78 4.69
C GLY A 281 35.44 26.15 4.05
N VAL A 282 35.49 26.96 2.99
CA VAL A 282 34.38 27.45 2.15
C VAL A 282 33.66 26.30 1.42
N PRO A 283 32.32 26.36 1.19
CA PRO A 283 31.64 25.38 0.34
C PRO A 283 31.78 25.75 -1.15
N CYS A 284 32.25 24.81 -1.97
CA CYS A 284 32.09 24.87 -3.42
C CYS A 284 30.72 24.30 -3.79
N PHE A 285 29.86 25.13 -4.35
CA PHE A 285 28.79 24.71 -5.23
C PHE A 285 29.41 24.45 -6.61
N ASP A 286 29.12 23.32 -7.22
CA ASP A 286 29.09 23.26 -8.68
C ASP A 286 28.08 22.23 -9.19
N ASP A 287 27.52 22.63 -10.32
CA ASP A 287 26.37 22.11 -11.03
C ASP A 287 26.62 20.77 -11.75
N SER A 288 25.51 20.25 -12.31
CA SER A 288 25.41 19.32 -13.45
C SER A 288 25.16 17.83 -13.16
N LEU A 289 23.89 17.47 -13.03
CA LEU A 289 23.40 16.16 -13.48
C LEU A 289 22.81 16.31 -14.88
N SER A 290 23.64 16.04 -15.87
CA SER A 290 23.21 15.76 -17.24
C SER A 290 22.53 14.38 -17.27
N LEU A 291 21.28 14.35 -17.74
CA LEU A 291 20.56 13.12 -18.05
C LEU A 291 21.11 12.51 -19.35
N PRO A 292 21.50 11.23 -19.39
CA PRO A 292 21.65 10.53 -20.64
C PRO A 292 20.27 10.22 -21.23
N LYS A 293 20.07 10.66 -22.47
CA LYS A 293 19.10 10.09 -23.42
C LYS A 293 19.34 8.59 -23.55
N LEU A 294 18.26 7.80 -23.63
CA LEU A 294 18.11 6.41 -24.14
C LEU A 294 17.02 5.75 -23.25
N PHE A 295 15.85 5.31 -23.69
CA PHE A 295 15.40 4.77 -24.97
C PHE A 295 13.93 5.09 -25.23
N SER A 296 13.61 5.30 -26.49
CA SER A 296 12.28 5.18 -27.08
C SER A 296 11.94 3.71 -27.34
N LEU A 297 10.81 3.24 -26.82
CA LEU A 297 9.79 2.41 -27.48
C LEU A 297 8.63 2.18 -26.49
#